data_AF-A0A1Y4LR14-F1
#
_entry.id   AF-A0A1Y4LR14-F1
#
_cell.length_a   1.000
_cell.length_b   1.000
_cell.length_c   1.000
_cell.angle_alpha   90.00
_cell.angle_beta   90.00
_cell.angle_gamma   90.00
#
_symmetry.space_group_name_H-M   'P 1'
#
loop_
_entity.id
_entity.type
_entity.pdbx_description
1 polymer ?
#
loop_
_entity_poly.entity_id
_entity_poly.type
_entity_poly.pdbx_seq_one_letter_code
_entity_poly.pdbx_strand_id
1 'polypeptide(L)'
;MNLHTCMLTENDCYKAGKPLSVRGLMLHSTGAPNTRLSRYVGPNDGLLGMNQYGNHWNQARPAGRQVCVHGFIGKLKDGTIATYQTLPWEMRGWHAGGAANSTHIGVEICEDDLTDAAYFRAVYQEAVELFAYLCKMFDLDPLQDIICHAEGYQQGIASNHGDVLYWFSKQGKTMDDFRRDVRDQMEHPKEDDTMKTYTHTDQMPDWAQDTFYRLIDAGIVKVDDKGEIAVQECSVQPMVYLDRLCGGQIEKLPEAIKVLQTSE
;
A
#
# COMPACT_ATOMS: atom_id res chain seq x y z
N MET A 1 2.39 2.72 -0.58
CA MET A 1 2.32 1.65 0.46
C MET A 1 2.49 2.27 1.84
N ASN A 2 1.56 2.01 2.75
CA ASN A 2 1.62 2.54 4.12
C ASN A 2 2.05 1.46 5.13
N LEU A 3 3.35 1.14 5.13
CA LEU A 3 3.94 0.05 5.93
C LEU A 3 4.48 0.55 7.28
N HIS A 4 4.00 -0.06 8.35
CA HIS A 4 4.50 0.11 9.72
C HIS A 4 5.01 -1.20 10.31
N THR A 5 5.65 -1.12 11.47
CA THR A 5 6.14 -2.29 12.22
C THR A 5 5.60 -2.30 13.64
N CYS A 6 4.98 -3.41 14.04
CA CYS A 6 4.59 -3.69 15.41
C CYS A 6 4.77 -5.20 15.68
N MET A 7 5.99 -5.59 16.02
CA MET A 7 6.35 -7.00 16.22
C MET A 7 5.60 -7.62 17.39
N LEU A 8 5.08 -8.84 17.19
CA LEU A 8 4.31 -9.58 18.21
C LEU A 8 5.25 -10.30 19.19
N THR A 9 6.09 -9.54 19.89
CA THR A 9 7.16 -10.07 20.75
C THR A 9 6.67 -10.97 21.88
N GLU A 10 5.40 -10.87 22.29
CA GLU A 10 4.81 -11.71 23.32
C GLU A 10 4.29 -13.06 22.81
N ASN A 11 4.14 -13.23 21.49
CA ASN A 11 3.63 -14.45 20.88
C ASN A 11 4.64 -15.60 20.97
N ASP A 12 4.17 -16.81 21.29
CA ASP A 12 5.02 -18.00 21.40
C ASP A 12 5.76 -18.29 20.07
N CYS A 13 5.15 -17.96 18.92
CA CYS A 13 5.76 -18.10 17.60
C CYS A 13 7.00 -17.21 17.45
N TYR A 14 6.87 -15.92 17.81
CA TYR A 14 7.98 -14.96 17.79
C TYR A 14 9.10 -15.41 18.72
N LYS A 15 8.74 -15.80 19.96
CA LYS A 15 9.69 -16.28 20.96
C LYS A 15 10.43 -17.55 20.53
N ALA A 16 9.79 -18.41 19.73
CA ALA A 16 10.43 -19.60 19.18
C ALA A 16 11.52 -19.26 18.17
N GLY A 17 11.43 -18.12 17.49
CA GLY A 17 12.50 -17.53 16.67
C GLY A 17 13.03 -18.46 15.57
N LYS A 18 12.20 -19.37 15.05
CA LYS A 18 12.65 -20.34 14.04
C LYS A 18 12.84 -19.64 12.70
N PRO A 19 13.90 -19.96 11.93
CA PRO A 19 14.10 -19.36 10.62
C PRO A 19 13.08 -19.87 9.61
N LEU A 20 12.75 -19.04 8.63
CA LEU A 20 11.94 -19.34 7.46
C LEU A 20 12.85 -19.43 6.23
N SER A 21 12.67 -20.48 5.41
CA SER A 21 13.29 -20.53 4.08
C SER A 21 12.28 -19.97 3.09
N VAL A 22 12.31 -18.67 2.83
CA VAL A 22 11.33 -18.02 1.93
C VAL A 22 11.38 -18.67 0.55
N ARG A 23 10.25 -19.19 0.09
CA ARG A 23 10.00 -19.75 -1.25
C ARG A 23 8.72 -19.21 -1.88
N GLY A 24 7.97 -18.39 -1.15
CA GLY A 24 6.72 -17.85 -1.63
C GLY A 24 6.02 -16.96 -0.61
N LEU A 25 4.92 -16.38 -1.04
CA LEU A 25 4.04 -15.54 -0.24
C LEU A 25 2.65 -16.18 -0.16
N MET A 26 2.01 -16.10 0.99
CA MET A 26 0.67 -16.62 1.22
C MET A 26 -0.27 -15.49 1.63
N LEU A 27 -1.24 -15.20 0.78
CA LEU A 27 -2.30 -14.24 1.07
C LEU A 27 -3.44 -14.91 1.85
N HIS A 28 -3.79 -14.28 2.96
CA HIS A 28 -4.89 -14.66 3.83
C HIS A 28 -5.92 -13.55 3.95
N SER A 29 -7.09 -13.91 4.46
CA SER A 29 -8.05 -12.95 4.98
C SER A 29 -8.60 -13.45 6.32
N THR A 30 -8.90 -12.50 7.22
CA THR A 30 -9.07 -12.80 8.65
C THR A 30 -10.27 -13.67 9.02
N GLY A 31 -11.18 -13.94 8.09
CA GLY A 31 -12.39 -14.75 8.27
C GLY A 31 -13.41 -14.14 9.23
N ALA A 32 -13.31 -12.84 9.52
CA ALA A 32 -14.17 -12.15 10.47
C ALA A 32 -14.49 -10.73 9.98
N PRO A 33 -15.75 -10.28 10.10
CA PRO A 33 -16.18 -8.96 9.67
C PRO A 33 -15.63 -7.87 10.61
N ASN A 34 -14.38 -7.52 10.42
CA ASN A 34 -13.68 -6.48 11.16
C ASN A 34 -12.54 -5.90 10.33
N THR A 35 -12.73 -4.67 9.89
CA THR A 35 -11.76 -3.95 9.07
C THR A 35 -10.60 -3.33 9.88
N ARG A 36 -10.65 -3.30 11.22
CA ARG A 36 -9.71 -2.53 12.04
C ARG A 36 -8.48 -3.36 12.43
N LEU A 37 -7.29 -2.83 12.13
CA LEU A 37 -6.01 -3.42 12.52
C LEU A 37 -5.87 -3.60 14.03
N SER A 38 -6.40 -2.68 14.84
CA SER A 38 -6.32 -2.76 16.31
C SER A 38 -6.94 -4.01 16.91
N ARG A 39 -7.82 -4.72 16.18
CA ARG A 39 -8.31 -6.04 16.62
C ARG A 39 -7.20 -7.08 16.69
N TYR A 40 -6.25 -7.04 15.75
CA TYR A 40 -5.25 -8.08 15.54
C TYR A 40 -3.85 -7.64 15.95
N VAL A 41 -3.53 -6.36 15.77
CA VAL A 41 -2.21 -5.78 16.04
C VAL A 41 -2.25 -4.98 17.34
N GLY A 42 -1.21 -5.14 18.16
CA GLY A 42 -1.04 -4.39 19.39
C GLY A 42 0.38 -4.52 19.96
N PRO A 43 0.78 -3.66 20.91
CA PRO A 43 -0.03 -2.63 21.57
C PRO A 43 -0.39 -1.44 20.65
N ASN A 44 -1.33 -0.61 21.08
CA ASN A 44 -1.67 0.63 20.36
C ASN A 44 -0.47 1.59 20.37
N ASP A 45 0.03 1.92 19.19
CA ASP A 45 1.16 2.80 18.93
C ASP A 45 0.77 4.26 18.69
N GLY A 46 -0.53 4.56 18.79
CA GLY A 46 -1.11 5.87 18.48
C GLY A 46 -1.80 5.92 17.12
N LEU A 47 -1.55 4.98 16.21
CA LEU A 47 -2.21 4.89 14.90
C LEU A 47 -3.32 3.84 14.89
N LEU A 48 -3.09 2.68 15.52
CA LEU A 48 -4.02 1.55 15.54
C LEU A 48 -5.37 1.85 16.22
N GLY A 49 -5.33 2.63 17.29
CA GLY A 49 -6.50 2.92 18.14
C GLY A 49 -6.74 1.86 19.23
N MET A 50 -7.87 2.00 19.94
CA MET A 50 -8.18 1.17 21.11
C MET A 50 -8.68 -0.22 20.71
N ASN A 51 -8.07 -1.27 21.28
CA ASN A 51 -8.62 -2.63 21.26
C ASN A 51 -9.43 -2.89 22.53
N GLN A 52 -10.76 -2.71 22.44
CA GLN A 52 -11.65 -2.85 23.59
C GLN A 52 -11.79 -4.29 24.12
N TYR A 53 -11.45 -5.30 23.32
CA TYR A 53 -11.65 -6.71 23.66
C TYR A 53 -10.35 -7.42 24.07
N GLY A 54 -9.19 -6.76 23.99
CA GLY A 54 -7.89 -7.37 24.30
C GLY A 54 -7.58 -8.60 23.45
N ASN A 55 -8.12 -8.69 22.23
CA ASN A 55 -8.03 -9.88 21.37
C ASN A 55 -6.95 -9.79 20.28
N HIS A 56 -5.99 -8.87 20.44
CA HIS A 56 -4.82 -8.76 19.56
C HIS A 56 -3.91 -9.99 19.65
N TRP A 57 -3.04 -10.17 18.65
CA TRP A 57 -2.20 -11.36 18.52
C TRP A 57 -0.87 -11.26 19.24
N ASN A 58 -0.55 -10.10 19.83
CA ASN A 58 0.63 -9.92 20.68
C ASN A 58 0.41 -10.50 22.09
N GLN A 59 0.18 -11.80 22.14
CA GLN A 59 -0.08 -12.61 23.32
C GLN A 59 0.50 -14.00 23.08
N ALA A 60 0.89 -14.73 24.12
CA ALA A 60 1.51 -16.06 23.99
C ALA A 60 0.75 -16.98 23.01
N ARG A 61 -0.59 -17.08 23.19
CA ARG A 61 -1.49 -17.84 22.32
C ARG A 61 -2.81 -17.11 22.12
N PRO A 62 -2.99 -16.35 21.03
CA PRO A 62 -4.21 -15.57 20.79
C PRO A 62 -5.46 -16.45 20.77
N ALA A 63 -6.38 -16.21 21.70
CA ALA A 63 -7.56 -17.06 21.94
C ALA A 63 -7.21 -18.55 22.16
N GLY A 64 -6.06 -18.84 22.78
CA GLY A 64 -5.59 -20.21 23.05
C GLY A 64 -5.01 -20.93 21.83
N ARG A 65 -4.86 -20.25 20.68
CA ARG A 65 -4.42 -20.85 19.41
C ARG A 65 -2.94 -20.58 19.14
N GLN A 66 -2.32 -21.48 18.38
CA GLN A 66 -0.97 -21.30 17.82
C GLN A 66 -1.09 -20.57 16.47
N VAL A 67 -1.24 -19.25 16.53
CA VAL A 67 -1.40 -18.39 15.35
C VAL A 67 -0.45 -17.20 15.39
N CYS A 68 0.22 -16.93 14.27
CA CYS A 68 1.07 -15.77 14.05
C CYS A 68 1.35 -15.62 12.55
N VAL A 69 1.05 -14.44 12.00
CA VAL A 69 1.33 -14.09 10.59
C VAL A 69 2.41 -13.01 10.55
N HIS A 70 2.97 -12.76 9.36
CA HIS A 70 4.04 -11.77 9.17
C HIS A 70 3.53 -10.36 8.97
N GLY A 71 2.33 -10.21 8.41
CA GLY A 71 1.72 -8.91 8.21
C GLY A 71 0.21 -8.92 8.35
N PHE A 72 -0.36 -7.77 8.73
CA PHE A 72 -1.79 -7.48 8.65
C PHE A 72 -2.02 -6.24 7.80
N ILE A 73 -3.11 -6.24 7.03
CA ILE A 73 -3.58 -5.10 6.22
C ILE A 73 -4.99 -4.74 6.66
N GLY A 74 -5.27 -3.46 6.89
CA GLY A 74 -6.61 -3.00 7.29
C GLY A 74 -6.65 -1.52 7.67
N LYS A 75 -7.75 -1.10 8.32
CA LYS A 75 -7.98 0.30 8.73
C LYS A 75 -7.21 0.66 10.00
N LEU A 76 -6.56 1.83 9.95
CA LEU A 76 -6.11 2.61 11.11
C LEU A 76 -7.29 3.29 11.83
N LYS A 77 -7.01 3.96 12.95
CA LYS A 77 -8.03 4.67 13.73
C LYS A 77 -8.75 5.77 12.93
N ASP A 78 -8.04 6.42 12.01
CA ASP A 78 -8.54 7.52 11.16
C ASP A 78 -9.26 7.04 9.90
N GLY A 79 -9.31 5.72 9.67
CA GLY A 79 -9.98 5.09 8.53
C GLY A 79 -9.10 4.88 7.31
N THR A 80 -7.85 5.37 7.31
CA THR A 80 -6.87 5.07 6.26
C THR A 80 -6.44 3.60 6.30
N ILE A 81 -5.96 3.07 5.18
CA ILE A 81 -5.44 1.70 5.08
C ILE A 81 -3.94 1.71 5.41
N ALA A 82 -3.50 0.68 6.13
CA ALA A 82 -2.09 0.46 6.40
C ALA A 82 -1.76 -1.04 6.44
N THR A 83 -0.48 -1.32 6.25
CA THR A 83 0.15 -2.61 6.53
C THR A 83 0.92 -2.54 7.84
N TYR A 84 0.80 -3.55 8.69
CA TYR A 84 1.67 -3.74 9.85
C TYR A 84 2.44 -5.03 9.72
N GLN A 85 3.77 -4.93 9.66
CA GLN A 85 4.64 -6.06 9.87
C GLN A 85 4.61 -6.47 11.35
N THR A 86 4.28 -7.72 11.60
CA THR A 86 4.05 -8.31 12.93
C THR A 86 5.01 -9.46 13.27
N LEU A 87 5.73 -9.97 12.27
CA LEU A 87 6.81 -10.94 12.42
C LEU A 87 7.95 -10.57 11.45
N PRO A 88 9.24 -10.80 11.80
CA PRO A 88 10.31 -10.66 10.82
C PRO A 88 10.04 -11.55 9.60
N TRP A 89 10.23 -11.00 8.39
CA TRP A 89 9.88 -11.69 7.14
C TRP A 89 10.57 -13.06 6.99
N GLU A 90 11.78 -13.21 7.54
CA GLU A 90 12.57 -14.44 7.50
C GLU A 90 12.37 -15.33 8.74
N MET A 91 11.37 -15.05 9.58
CA MET A 91 11.02 -15.89 10.73
C MET A 91 9.81 -16.76 10.42
N ARG A 92 9.83 -18.01 10.87
CA ARG A 92 8.77 -19.00 10.65
C ARG A 92 7.47 -18.57 11.33
N GLY A 93 6.42 -18.33 10.56
CA GLY A 93 5.08 -18.04 11.08
C GLY A 93 4.29 -19.29 11.45
N TRP A 94 3.17 -19.10 12.16
CA TRP A 94 2.16 -20.12 12.44
C TRP A 94 0.83 -19.68 11.81
N HIS A 95 0.74 -19.71 10.47
CA HIS A 95 -0.36 -19.11 9.72
C HIS A 95 -1.09 -20.10 8.80
N ALA A 96 -0.37 -21.04 8.19
CA ALA A 96 -0.90 -21.94 7.18
C ALA A 96 -1.38 -23.30 7.72
N GLY A 97 -1.04 -23.66 8.95
CA GLY A 97 -1.39 -24.98 9.50
C GLY A 97 -0.75 -26.19 8.78
N GLY A 98 0.36 -25.97 8.07
CA GLY A 98 1.06 -27.01 7.30
C GLY A 98 2.51 -26.64 6.96
N ALA A 99 3.09 -27.33 5.96
CA ALA A 99 4.47 -27.12 5.52
C ALA A 99 4.76 -25.68 5.09
N ALA A 100 3.75 -24.96 4.57
CA ALA A 100 3.87 -23.56 4.17
C ALA A 100 4.31 -22.63 5.30
N ASN A 101 4.06 -22.98 6.58
CA ASN A 101 4.59 -22.23 7.72
C ASN A 101 6.12 -22.07 7.68
N SER A 102 6.83 -23.02 7.04
CA SER A 102 8.30 -23.04 6.96
C SER A 102 8.85 -22.54 5.62
N THR A 103 7.98 -22.16 4.68
CA THR A 103 8.38 -21.72 3.34
C THR A 103 7.72 -20.43 2.86
N HIS A 104 6.60 -20.00 3.42
CA HIS A 104 5.86 -18.85 2.94
C HIS A 104 5.79 -17.72 3.97
N ILE A 105 5.81 -16.49 3.48
CA ILE A 105 5.45 -15.31 4.27
C ILE A 105 3.93 -15.15 4.23
N GLY A 106 3.27 -15.21 5.38
CA GLY A 106 1.81 -15.10 5.51
C GLY A 106 1.36 -13.67 5.82
N VAL A 107 0.42 -13.15 5.04
CA VAL A 107 -0.17 -11.81 5.26
C VAL A 107 -1.69 -11.90 5.31
N GLU A 108 -2.30 -11.32 6.33
CA GLU A 108 -3.74 -11.29 6.57
C GLU A 108 -4.35 -9.96 6.15
N ILE A 109 -5.38 -10.00 5.28
CA ILE A 109 -6.25 -8.83 5.03
C ILE A 109 -7.44 -8.87 6.00
N CYS A 110 -7.65 -7.78 6.74
CA CYS A 110 -8.83 -7.58 7.58
C CYS A 110 -10.08 -7.52 6.70
N GLU A 111 -11.10 -8.32 7.00
CA GLU A 111 -12.33 -8.39 6.18
C GLU A 111 -13.37 -7.36 6.61
N ASP A 112 -14.15 -6.88 5.66
CA ASP A 112 -15.45 -6.26 5.93
C ASP A 112 -16.55 -7.34 5.99
N ASP A 113 -17.81 -6.97 5.77
CA ASP A 113 -18.92 -7.92 5.61
C ASP A 113 -18.98 -8.54 4.20
N LEU A 114 -17.85 -8.56 3.48
CA LEU A 114 -17.66 -9.07 2.12
C LEU A 114 -18.36 -8.27 1.00
N THR A 115 -18.79 -7.04 1.28
CA THR A 115 -19.71 -6.28 0.41
C THR A 115 -19.22 -4.88 0.04
N ASP A 116 -18.32 -4.29 0.83
CA ASP A 116 -17.77 -2.95 0.59
C ASP A 116 -16.66 -3.00 -0.47
N ALA A 117 -17.05 -2.76 -1.72
CA ALA A 117 -16.13 -2.72 -2.86
C ALA A 117 -15.08 -1.60 -2.76
N ALA A 118 -15.37 -0.49 -2.07
CA ALA A 118 -14.42 0.60 -1.91
C ALA A 118 -13.32 0.21 -0.92
N TYR A 119 -13.72 -0.38 0.22
CA TYR A 119 -12.77 -0.93 1.17
C TYR A 119 -11.93 -2.05 0.55
N PHE A 120 -12.57 -3.02 -0.12
CA PHE A 120 -11.87 -4.11 -0.80
C PHE A 120 -10.81 -3.59 -1.76
N ARG A 121 -11.15 -2.62 -2.62
CA ARG A 121 -10.19 -2.02 -3.56
C ARG A 121 -8.98 -1.42 -2.85
N ALA A 122 -9.19 -0.74 -1.72
CA ALA A 122 -8.13 -0.10 -0.97
C ALA A 122 -7.18 -1.11 -0.32
N VAL A 123 -7.70 -2.14 0.35
CA VAL A 123 -6.85 -3.19 0.94
C VAL A 123 -6.22 -4.12 -0.09
N TYR A 124 -6.90 -4.35 -1.22
CA TYR A 124 -6.34 -5.09 -2.36
C TYR A 124 -5.13 -4.35 -2.96
N GLN A 125 -5.23 -3.04 -3.16
CA GLN A 125 -4.12 -2.22 -3.67
C GLN A 125 -2.93 -2.22 -2.70
N GLU A 126 -3.18 -2.02 -1.40
CA GLU A 126 -2.13 -2.09 -0.37
C GLU A 126 -1.46 -3.49 -0.33
N ALA A 127 -2.24 -4.56 -0.50
CA ALA A 127 -1.72 -5.93 -0.59
C ALA A 127 -0.89 -6.15 -1.85
N VAL A 128 -1.31 -5.64 -3.00
CA VAL A 128 -0.54 -5.68 -4.26
C VAL A 128 0.82 -5.01 -4.09
N GLU A 129 0.85 -3.83 -3.45
CA GLU A 129 2.09 -3.10 -3.20
C GLU A 129 3.03 -3.83 -2.23
N LEU A 130 2.48 -4.38 -1.14
CA LEU A 130 3.26 -5.17 -0.19
C LEU A 130 3.83 -6.43 -0.83
N PHE A 131 3.03 -7.17 -1.60
CA PHE A 131 3.50 -8.41 -2.24
C PHE A 131 4.53 -8.10 -3.32
N ALA A 132 4.38 -7.01 -4.08
CA ALA A 132 5.40 -6.55 -5.02
C ALA A 132 6.72 -6.20 -4.30
N TYR A 133 6.64 -5.53 -3.16
CA TYR A 133 7.79 -5.22 -2.32
C TYR A 133 8.49 -6.50 -1.81
N LEU A 134 7.72 -7.47 -1.32
CA LEU A 134 8.25 -8.74 -0.82
C LEU A 134 8.82 -9.62 -1.93
N CYS A 135 8.19 -9.68 -3.11
CA CYS A 135 8.74 -10.39 -4.26
C CYS A 135 10.09 -9.81 -4.69
N LYS A 136 10.22 -8.48 -4.73
CA LYS A 136 11.52 -7.82 -4.98
C LYS A 136 12.56 -8.13 -3.90
N MET A 137 12.16 -8.11 -2.63
CA MET A 137 13.06 -8.36 -1.50
C MET A 137 13.62 -9.78 -1.50
N PHE A 138 12.83 -10.77 -1.90
CA PHE A 138 13.17 -12.19 -1.81
C PHE A 138 13.42 -12.86 -3.17
N ASP A 139 13.50 -12.08 -4.25
CA ASP A 139 13.71 -12.57 -5.63
C ASP A 139 12.68 -13.65 -6.04
N LEU A 140 11.40 -13.37 -5.80
CA LEU A 140 10.27 -14.27 -6.09
C LEU A 140 9.57 -13.87 -7.39
N ASP A 141 9.11 -14.86 -8.16
CA ASP A 141 8.24 -14.66 -9.31
C ASP A 141 6.78 -14.56 -8.83
N PRO A 142 6.14 -13.37 -8.92
CA PRO A 142 4.76 -13.20 -8.46
C PRO A 142 3.75 -14.13 -9.17
N LEU A 143 4.04 -14.60 -10.39
CA LEU A 143 3.14 -15.50 -11.12
C LEU A 143 3.22 -16.95 -10.64
N GLN A 144 4.29 -17.34 -9.93
CA GLN A 144 4.52 -18.72 -9.47
C GLN A 144 4.52 -18.85 -7.95
N ASP A 145 5.05 -17.85 -7.26
CA ASP A 145 5.43 -17.94 -5.84
C ASP A 145 4.40 -17.30 -4.89
N ILE A 146 3.27 -16.80 -5.41
CA ILE A 146 2.17 -16.26 -4.62
C ILE A 146 1.00 -17.23 -4.64
N ILE A 147 0.49 -17.59 -3.46
CA ILE A 147 -0.72 -18.42 -3.28
C ILE A 147 -1.64 -17.83 -2.22
N CYS A 148 -2.91 -18.23 -2.20
CA CYS A 148 -3.77 -18.07 -1.02
C CYS A 148 -3.81 -19.35 -0.16
N HIS A 149 -4.46 -19.30 1.00
CA HIS A 149 -4.59 -20.46 1.88
C HIS A 149 -5.29 -21.64 1.17
N ALA A 150 -6.36 -21.37 0.42
CA ALA A 150 -7.10 -22.40 -0.30
C ALA A 150 -6.24 -23.12 -1.36
N GLU A 151 -5.40 -22.40 -2.10
CA GLU A 151 -4.46 -22.99 -3.05
C GLU A 151 -3.36 -23.78 -2.31
N GLY A 152 -2.89 -23.28 -1.16
CA GLY A 152 -1.95 -24.01 -0.29
C GLY A 152 -2.53 -25.34 0.23
N TYR A 153 -3.82 -25.39 0.53
CA TYR A 153 -4.51 -26.63 0.89
C TYR A 153 -4.58 -27.61 -0.29
N GLN A 154 -4.91 -27.11 -1.50
CA GLN A 154 -4.93 -27.94 -2.71
C GLN A 154 -3.54 -28.54 -3.03
N GLN A 155 -2.46 -27.81 -2.71
CA GLN A 155 -1.09 -28.28 -2.82
C GLN A 155 -0.64 -29.20 -1.66
N GLY A 156 -1.48 -29.40 -0.63
CA GLY A 156 -1.16 -30.25 0.53
C GLY A 156 -0.17 -29.63 1.53
N ILE A 157 0.06 -28.31 1.46
CA ILE A 157 1.03 -27.60 2.31
C ILE A 157 0.37 -26.68 3.34
N ALA A 158 -0.96 -26.56 3.34
CA ALA A 158 -1.75 -25.78 4.29
C ALA A 158 -2.99 -26.53 4.77
N SER A 159 -3.64 -26.01 5.81
CA SER A 159 -4.91 -26.51 6.34
C SER A 159 -6.10 -26.14 5.45
N ASN A 160 -7.23 -26.83 5.61
CA ASN A 160 -8.41 -26.68 4.75
C ASN A 160 -9.21 -25.38 5.02
N HIS A 161 -8.60 -24.23 4.80
CA HIS A 161 -9.27 -22.93 4.83
C HIS A 161 -9.52 -22.42 3.40
N GLY A 162 -10.63 -21.68 3.23
CA GLY A 162 -11.10 -21.19 1.92
C GLY A 162 -10.71 -19.75 1.59
N ASP A 163 -10.01 -19.04 2.47
CA ASP A 163 -9.52 -17.68 2.23
C ASP A 163 -8.48 -17.67 1.10
N VAL A 164 -8.47 -16.67 0.22
CA VAL A 164 -9.35 -15.47 0.16
C VAL A 164 -10.52 -15.62 -0.83
N LEU A 165 -10.71 -16.81 -1.41
CA LEU A 165 -11.47 -17.01 -2.64
C LEU A 165 -12.94 -16.60 -2.55
N TYR A 166 -13.59 -16.83 -1.40
CA TYR A 166 -14.99 -16.48 -1.21
C TYR A 166 -15.23 -14.96 -1.21
N TRP A 167 -14.24 -14.17 -0.81
CA TRP A 167 -14.34 -12.71 -0.77
C TRP A 167 -13.97 -12.12 -2.14
N PHE A 168 -12.85 -12.57 -2.71
CA PHE A 168 -12.37 -12.12 -4.02
C PHE A 168 -13.41 -12.35 -5.13
N SER A 169 -14.04 -13.52 -5.15
CA SER A 169 -15.08 -13.84 -6.15
C SER A 169 -16.28 -12.89 -6.08
N LYS A 170 -16.70 -12.46 -4.88
CA LYS A 170 -17.78 -11.46 -4.70
C LYS A 170 -17.40 -10.08 -5.23
N GLN A 171 -16.11 -9.79 -5.30
CA GLN A 171 -15.55 -8.52 -5.77
C GLN A 171 -15.06 -8.60 -7.22
N GLY A 172 -15.35 -9.71 -7.92
CA GLY A 172 -14.95 -9.90 -9.32
C GLY A 172 -13.45 -10.04 -9.52
N LYS A 173 -12.72 -10.54 -8.51
CA LYS A 173 -11.28 -10.79 -8.56
C LYS A 173 -10.96 -12.27 -8.35
N THR A 174 -9.81 -12.67 -8.85
CA THR A 174 -9.21 -14.01 -8.67
C THR A 174 -7.79 -13.88 -8.12
N MET A 175 -7.18 -15.01 -7.70
CA MET A 175 -5.76 -15.01 -7.34
C MET A 175 -4.86 -14.76 -8.56
N ASP A 176 -5.27 -15.18 -9.76
CA ASP A 176 -4.53 -14.88 -10.99
C ASP A 176 -4.54 -13.38 -11.31
N ASP A 177 -5.66 -12.69 -11.04
CA ASP A 177 -5.70 -11.24 -11.11
C ASP A 177 -4.73 -10.60 -10.12
N PHE A 178 -4.68 -11.11 -8.89
CA PHE A 178 -3.77 -10.60 -7.87
C PHE A 178 -2.30 -10.78 -8.27
N ARG A 179 -1.90 -11.98 -8.72
CA ARG A 179 -0.54 -12.25 -9.21
C ARG A 179 -0.14 -11.32 -10.35
N ARG A 180 -1.04 -11.13 -11.31
CA ARG A 180 -0.83 -10.22 -12.45
C ARG A 180 -0.69 -8.78 -11.98
N ASP A 181 -1.59 -8.32 -11.10
CA ASP A 181 -1.56 -6.95 -10.57
C ASP A 181 -0.28 -6.70 -9.73
N VAL A 182 0.23 -7.72 -9.01
CA VAL A 182 1.53 -7.68 -8.31
C VAL A 182 2.69 -7.56 -9.28
N ARG A 183 2.73 -8.40 -10.33
CA ARG A 183 3.75 -8.29 -11.38
C ARG A 183 3.73 -6.90 -12.03
N ASP A 184 2.55 -6.42 -12.38
CA ASP A 184 2.38 -5.11 -13.01
C ASP A 184 2.87 -3.99 -12.06
N GLN A 185 2.61 -4.09 -10.76
CA GLN A 185 3.17 -3.16 -9.75
C GLN A 185 4.69 -3.28 -9.60
N MET A 186 5.29 -4.45 -9.83
CA MET A 186 6.75 -4.61 -9.81
C MET A 186 7.41 -3.92 -11.01
N GLU A 187 6.82 -4.05 -12.20
CA GLU A 187 7.31 -3.49 -13.48
C GLU A 187 7.01 -1.99 -13.62
N HIS A 188 5.81 -1.58 -13.20
CA HIS A 188 5.27 -0.23 -13.31
C HIS A 188 4.79 0.22 -11.93
N PRO A 189 5.71 0.44 -10.97
CA PRO A 189 5.31 0.89 -9.65
C PRO A 189 4.53 2.19 -9.80
N LYS A 190 3.28 2.19 -9.34
CA LYS A 190 2.51 3.44 -9.22
C LYS A 190 3.32 4.35 -8.31
N GLU A 191 3.77 5.49 -8.84
CA GLU A 191 4.41 6.51 -8.03
C GLU A 191 3.47 6.86 -6.88
N ASP A 192 4.00 6.85 -5.66
CA ASP A 192 3.25 7.18 -4.46
C ASP A 192 2.54 8.51 -4.72
N ASP A 193 1.23 8.57 -4.49
CA ASP A 193 0.38 9.76 -4.68
C ASP A 193 0.74 10.88 -3.65
N THR A 194 1.95 10.84 -3.10
CA THR A 194 2.63 12.01 -2.55
C THR A 194 2.90 12.95 -3.70
N MET A 195 1.92 13.82 -3.98
CA MET A 195 2.04 14.94 -4.91
C MET A 195 3.36 15.67 -4.70
N LYS A 196 4.37 15.33 -5.51
CA LYS A 196 5.72 15.90 -5.40
C LYS A 196 5.59 17.40 -5.50
N THR A 197 6.04 18.09 -4.46
CA THR A 197 6.05 19.56 -4.43
C THR A 197 7.48 20.02 -4.60
N TYR A 198 7.71 20.80 -5.65
CA TYR A 198 8.98 21.46 -5.90
C TYR A 198 9.08 22.70 -5.01
N THR A 199 10.16 22.79 -4.23
CA THR A 199 10.48 23.96 -3.39
C THR A 199 11.48 24.91 -4.05
N HIS A 200 12.19 24.44 -5.07
CA HIS A 200 13.07 25.23 -5.92
C HIS A 200 12.95 24.81 -7.38
N THR A 201 13.28 25.73 -8.29
CA THR A 201 13.21 25.50 -9.74
C THR A 201 14.23 24.49 -10.24
N ASP A 202 15.40 24.39 -9.61
CA ASP A 202 16.46 23.41 -9.93
C ASP A 202 16.06 21.96 -9.66
N GLN A 203 15.04 21.74 -8.82
CA GLN A 203 14.46 20.43 -8.57
C GLN A 203 13.51 20.00 -9.72
N MET A 204 13.02 20.95 -10.53
CA MET A 204 12.09 20.68 -11.63
C MET A 204 12.81 20.09 -12.84
N PRO A 205 12.09 19.36 -13.73
CA PRO A 205 12.66 18.91 -15.00
C PRO A 205 13.21 20.07 -15.84
N ASP A 206 14.32 19.87 -16.54
CA ASP A 206 15.01 20.88 -17.35
C ASP A 206 14.08 21.66 -18.30
N TRP A 207 13.09 20.98 -18.88
CA TRP A 207 12.13 21.59 -19.81
C TRP A 207 11.17 22.61 -19.17
N ALA A 208 11.07 22.62 -17.84
CA ALA A 208 10.17 23.46 -17.06
C ALA A 208 10.88 24.63 -16.36
N GLN A 209 12.18 24.48 -16.06
CA GLN A 209 12.90 25.42 -15.19
C GLN A 209 12.83 26.86 -15.71
N ASP A 210 13.12 27.08 -16.99
CA ASP A 210 13.09 28.41 -17.62
C ASP A 210 11.72 29.08 -17.52
N THR A 211 10.64 28.32 -17.69
CA THR A 211 9.29 28.85 -17.51
C THR A 211 9.07 29.24 -16.06
N PHE A 212 9.37 28.37 -15.10
CA PHE A 212 9.12 28.68 -13.70
C PHE A 212 9.99 29.81 -13.16
N TYR A 213 11.21 30.02 -13.67
CA TYR A 213 11.98 31.24 -13.42
C TYR A 213 11.21 32.49 -13.86
N ARG A 214 10.62 32.49 -15.06
CA ARG A 214 9.79 33.62 -15.54
C ARG A 214 8.52 33.78 -14.72
N LEU A 215 7.85 32.69 -14.34
CA LEU A 215 6.63 32.75 -13.53
C LEU A 215 6.87 33.33 -12.14
N ILE A 216 8.05 33.07 -11.56
CA ILE A 216 8.48 33.67 -10.30
C ILE A 216 8.76 35.16 -10.49
N ASP A 217 9.51 35.55 -11.54
CA ASP A 217 9.83 36.95 -11.85
C ASP A 217 8.57 37.79 -12.15
N ALA A 218 7.58 37.18 -12.82
CA ALA A 218 6.27 37.78 -13.09
C ALA A 218 5.33 37.80 -11.86
N GLY A 219 5.72 37.22 -10.72
CA GLY A 219 4.94 37.19 -9.49
C GLY A 219 3.73 36.23 -9.52
N ILE A 220 3.69 35.31 -10.48
CA ILE A 220 2.60 34.34 -10.67
C ILE A 220 2.78 33.14 -9.74
N VAL A 221 4.02 32.66 -9.62
CA VAL A 221 4.40 31.69 -8.59
C VAL A 221 4.93 32.46 -7.40
N LYS A 222 4.28 32.30 -6.25
CA LYS A 222 4.70 32.98 -5.01
C LYS A 222 5.92 32.28 -4.42
N VAL A 223 6.84 33.11 -3.96
CA VAL A 223 8.00 32.73 -3.16
C VAL A 223 7.71 33.14 -1.73
N ASP A 224 7.98 32.25 -0.77
CA ASP A 224 7.79 32.53 0.65
C ASP A 224 8.96 33.32 1.26
N ASP A 225 8.86 33.62 2.56
CA ASP A 225 9.89 34.38 3.30
C ASP A 225 11.25 33.66 3.38
N LYS A 226 11.31 32.37 3.02
CA LYS A 226 12.54 31.56 2.99
C LYS A 226 13.14 31.45 1.59
N GLY A 227 12.47 31.98 0.56
CA GLY A 227 12.92 31.84 -0.82
C GLY A 227 12.44 30.55 -1.49
N GLU A 228 11.44 29.86 -0.91
CA GLU A 228 10.90 28.60 -1.43
C GLU A 228 9.60 28.82 -2.21
N ILE A 229 9.39 28.00 -3.23
CA ILE A 229 8.11 27.89 -3.96
C ILE A 229 7.31 26.68 -3.46
N ALA A 230 6.02 26.61 -3.82
CA ALA A 230 5.18 25.46 -3.50
C ALA A 230 4.43 25.00 -4.76
N VAL A 231 5.16 24.38 -5.70
CA VAL A 231 4.60 23.96 -6.99
C VAL A 231 4.42 22.46 -7.02
N GLN A 232 3.18 22.00 -7.15
CA GLN A 232 2.89 20.58 -7.32
C GLN A 232 3.31 20.10 -8.71
N GLU A 233 3.89 18.91 -8.80
CA GLU A 233 4.37 18.30 -10.05
C GLU A 233 3.28 18.20 -11.11
N CYS A 234 2.06 17.85 -10.72
CA CYS A 234 0.90 17.79 -11.62
C CYS A 234 0.60 19.14 -12.31
N SER A 235 0.99 20.26 -11.70
CA SER A 235 0.73 21.62 -12.20
C SER A 235 1.83 22.10 -13.15
N VAL A 236 3.00 21.46 -13.16
CA VAL A 236 4.17 21.91 -13.94
C VAL A 236 3.86 21.89 -15.44
N GLN A 237 3.39 20.76 -15.96
CA GLN A 237 3.14 20.62 -17.40
C GLN A 237 2.00 21.54 -17.91
N PRO A 238 0.84 21.65 -17.24
CA PRO A 238 -0.20 22.61 -17.63
C PRO A 238 0.28 24.06 -17.64
N MET A 239 1.05 24.48 -16.62
CA MET A 239 1.54 25.86 -16.54
C MET A 239 2.54 26.19 -17.64
N VAL A 240 3.46 25.25 -17.95
CA VAL A 240 4.40 25.42 -19.06
C VAL A 240 3.68 25.50 -20.40
N TYR A 241 2.64 24.71 -20.59
CA TYR A 241 1.84 24.75 -21.81
C TYR A 241 1.13 26.11 -21.97
N LEU A 242 0.49 26.62 -20.91
CA LEU A 242 -0.18 27.92 -20.93
C LEU A 242 0.81 29.06 -21.19
N ASP A 243 1.97 29.06 -20.55
CA ASP A 243 3.00 30.08 -20.76
C ASP A 243 3.49 30.09 -22.21
N ARG A 244 3.73 28.91 -22.80
CA ARG A 244 4.14 28.81 -24.21
C ARG A 244 3.06 29.28 -25.17
N LEU A 245 1.78 29.00 -24.90
CA LEU A 245 0.67 29.53 -25.69
C LEU A 245 0.60 31.06 -25.64
N CYS A 246 0.99 31.65 -24.51
CA CYS A 246 1.10 33.10 -24.35
C CYS A 246 2.45 33.68 -24.84
N GLY A 247 3.28 32.90 -25.55
CA GLY A 247 4.58 33.36 -26.04
C GLY A 247 5.58 33.70 -24.93
N GLY A 248 5.46 33.05 -23.76
CA GLY A 248 6.29 33.30 -22.58
C GLY A 248 5.83 34.50 -21.74
N GLN A 249 4.58 34.95 -21.94
CA GLN A 249 3.96 36.10 -21.27
C GLN A 249 2.63 35.71 -20.65
N ILE A 250 2.61 34.66 -19.82
CA ILE A 250 1.36 34.13 -19.26
C ILE A 250 0.57 35.16 -18.42
N GLU A 251 1.21 36.22 -17.92
CA GLU A 251 0.52 37.35 -17.28
C GLU A 251 -0.49 38.03 -18.21
N LYS A 252 -0.33 37.86 -19.54
CA LYS A 252 -1.23 38.34 -20.58
C LYS A 252 -2.32 37.34 -20.97
N LEU A 253 -2.40 36.21 -20.28
CA LEU A 253 -3.43 35.19 -20.50
C LEU A 253 -4.86 35.76 -20.40
N PRO A 254 -5.19 36.66 -19.44
CA PRO A 254 -6.51 37.29 -19.39
C PRO A 254 -6.87 38.09 -20.66
N GLU A 255 -5.90 38.77 -21.27
CA GLU A 255 -6.06 39.50 -22.54
C GLU A 255 -6.19 38.53 -23.71
N ALA A 256 -5.37 37.48 -23.76
CA ALA A 256 -5.43 36.45 -24.80
C ALA A 256 -6.79 35.72 -24.82
N ILE A 257 -7.35 35.44 -23.64
CA ILE A 257 -8.69 34.83 -23.49
C ILE A 257 -9.79 35.78 -23.99
N LYS A 258 -9.69 37.09 -23.72
CA LYS A 258 -10.67 38.08 -24.22
C LYS A 258 -10.71 38.12 -25.74
N VAL A 259 -9.56 38.04 -26.41
CA VAL A 259 -9.48 38.01 -27.88
C VAL A 259 -10.24 36.82 -28.46
N LEU A 260 -10.11 35.64 -27.85
CA LEU A 260 -10.83 34.41 -28.25
C LEU A 260 -12.35 34.49 -28.05
N GLN A 261 -12.81 35.27 -27.07
CA GLN A 261 -14.24 35.48 -26.80
C GLN A 261 -14.88 36.52 -27.73
N THR A 262 -14.08 37.38 -28.36
CA THR A 262 -14.57 38.42 -29.29
C THR A 262 -14.51 38.03 -30.75
N SER A 263 -13.97 36.85 -31.07
CA SER A 263 -13.90 36.30 -32.42
C SER A 263 -15.13 35.46 -32.79
N GLU A 264 -16.32 36.02 -32.58
CA GLU A 264 -17.59 35.60 -33.23
C GLU A 264 -17.96 36.60 -34.35
#